data_AF-A0A6N2EEV6-F1
#
_entry.id   AF-A0A6N2EEV6-F1
#
_cell.length_a   1.000
_cell.length_b   1.000
_cell.length_c   1.000
_cell.angle_alpha   90.00
_cell.angle_beta   90.00
_cell.angle_gamma   90.00
#
_symmetry.space_group_name_H-M   'P 1'
#
loop_
_entity.id
_entity.type
_entity.pdbx_description
1 polymer ?
#
loop_
_entity_poly.entity_id
_entity_poly.type
_entity_poly.pdbx_seq_one_letter_code
_entity_poly.pdbx_strand_id
1 'polypeptide(L)'
;MRDPEGRFRVSEAGTKAPHGIAPVTVFLAVAVLLIGVLAALVFMGGRLGSLPSVKVGSNDELVRLWGEQAYGDLVELSNRRLEDQPLEYESLLLSGFAYFYMGIDQIETEIQHDYMNQAVVRLRKAKLHGRPEMQSELQYILGKTYFHKGVYYDDLAIEYLSASLDGGYQSTDTHEYLALAHARRHEYEESVYHLERAVELNPDDLLYYTLGATRMQVGRNEEAQRSFREAVRVSSDEYLQQQARIRLGELLHMSGDYDEAEEQMRLVLQDNPKSADAHFVLGEIYSARGDRERARYEWREAVRIEPRHVDALQSLQNN
;
A
#
# COMPACT_ATOMS: atom_id res chain seq x y z
N MET A 1 -19.45 34.42 16.75
CA MET A 1 -20.74 34.44 17.49
C MET A 1 -21.35 33.06 17.36
N ARG A 2 -21.44 32.33 18.48
CA ARG A 2 -22.28 31.12 18.59
C ARG A 2 -23.74 31.57 18.66
N ASP A 3 -24.63 30.79 18.05
CA ASP A 3 -26.03 30.75 18.43
C ASP A 3 -26.31 29.39 19.11
N PRO A 4 -26.97 29.33 20.28
CA PRO A 4 -27.27 28.12 21.04
C PRO A 4 -28.70 27.60 20.77
N GLU A 5 -28.96 26.33 21.12
CA GLU A 5 -30.30 25.66 21.12
C GLU A 5 -30.75 24.93 19.83
N GLY A 6 -30.27 23.70 19.64
CA GLY A 6 -30.53 22.91 18.43
C GLY A 6 -31.96 22.41 18.17
N ARG A 7 -32.05 21.68 17.02
CA ARG A 7 -33.13 20.85 16.44
C ARG A 7 -34.01 21.58 15.39
N PHE A 8 -34.46 21.04 14.25
CA PHE A 8 -34.49 19.72 13.58
C PHE A 8 -34.82 19.99 12.08
N ARG A 9 -34.29 19.23 11.11
CA ARG A 9 -35.08 18.41 10.14
C ARG A 9 -34.23 17.76 9.05
N VAL A 10 -34.48 16.47 8.91
CA VAL A 10 -34.07 15.54 7.86
C VAL A 10 -34.71 15.95 6.53
N SER A 11 -33.95 15.85 5.44
CA SER A 11 -34.50 15.52 4.12
C SER A 11 -33.72 14.31 3.61
N GLU A 12 -34.41 13.18 3.55
CA GLU A 12 -34.00 12.01 2.78
C GLU A 12 -34.34 12.27 1.31
N ALA A 13 -33.37 12.03 0.42
CA ALA A 13 -33.52 11.33 -0.86
C ALA A 13 -32.38 11.73 -1.81
N GLY A 14 -31.56 10.76 -2.22
CA GLY A 14 -30.58 10.95 -3.29
C GLY A 14 -29.35 10.07 -3.19
N THR A 15 -29.56 8.76 -3.11
CA THR A 15 -28.52 7.73 -3.20
C THR A 15 -27.70 7.84 -4.48
N LYS A 16 -26.41 8.17 -4.35
CA LYS A 16 -25.33 7.64 -5.19
C LYS A 16 -24.06 7.54 -4.33
N ALA A 17 -23.73 6.31 -3.94
CA ALA A 17 -22.44 5.99 -3.33
C ALA A 17 -21.32 6.23 -4.36
N PRO A 18 -20.18 6.84 -4.00
CA PRO A 18 -19.00 6.76 -4.82
C PRO A 18 -18.45 5.33 -4.71
N HIS A 19 -18.11 4.75 -5.86
CA HIS A 19 -17.49 3.43 -5.98
C HIS A 19 -16.18 3.40 -5.21
N GLY A 20 -16.24 2.91 -3.97
CA GLY A 20 -15.06 2.46 -3.24
C GLY A 20 -14.51 1.22 -3.92
N ILE A 21 -13.22 1.26 -4.25
CA ILE A 21 -12.45 0.08 -4.63
C ILE A 21 -12.46 -0.84 -3.41
N ALA A 22 -13.22 -1.92 -3.49
CA ALA A 22 -13.32 -2.92 -2.44
C ALA A 22 -12.06 -3.83 -2.43
N PRO A 23 -11.68 -4.37 -1.27
CA PRO A 23 -10.37 -4.94 -1.00
C PRO A 23 -10.27 -6.39 -1.45
N VAL A 24 -10.04 -6.65 -2.73
CA VAL A 24 -9.87 -8.04 -3.23
C VAL A 24 -8.54 -8.64 -2.75
N THR A 25 -7.54 -7.81 -2.44
CA THR A 25 -6.21 -8.24 -1.96
C THR A 25 -6.22 -8.71 -0.49
N VAL A 26 -7.07 -8.13 0.36
CA VAL A 26 -7.23 -8.56 1.77
C VAL A 26 -7.86 -9.95 1.86
N PHE A 27 -8.74 -10.32 0.91
CA PHE A 27 -9.40 -11.62 0.90
C PHE A 27 -8.46 -12.80 0.62
N LEU A 28 -7.44 -12.63 -0.22
CA LEU A 28 -6.53 -13.73 -0.58
C LEU A 28 -5.48 -14.02 0.51
N ALA A 29 -4.95 -12.98 1.17
CA ALA A 29 -3.92 -13.13 2.20
C ALA A 29 -4.45 -13.81 3.48
N VAL A 30 -5.71 -13.54 3.86
CA VAL A 30 -6.35 -14.14 5.05
C VAL A 30 -6.65 -15.63 4.83
N ALA A 31 -6.99 -16.04 3.60
CA ALA A 31 -7.29 -17.43 3.29
C ALA A 31 -6.07 -18.35 3.36
N VAL A 32 -4.87 -17.87 3.01
CA VAL A 32 -3.61 -18.65 3.08
C VAL A 32 -3.17 -18.87 4.53
N LEU A 33 -3.30 -17.84 5.39
CA LEU A 33 -3.05 -17.95 6.84
C LEU A 33 -4.00 -18.95 7.52
N LEU A 34 -5.28 -18.99 7.11
CA LEU A 34 -6.27 -19.95 7.63
C LEU A 34 -5.91 -21.41 7.32
N ILE A 35 -5.41 -21.69 6.11
CA ILE A 35 -5.03 -23.07 5.70
C ILE A 35 -3.79 -23.55 6.45
N GLY A 36 -2.80 -22.68 6.66
CA GLY A 36 -1.59 -23.02 7.43
C GLY A 36 -1.89 -23.36 8.90
N VAL A 37 -2.74 -22.54 9.55
CA VAL A 37 -3.13 -22.74 10.95
C VAL A 37 -4.01 -23.99 11.13
N LEU A 38 -4.97 -24.24 10.22
CA LEU A 38 -5.81 -25.44 10.29
C LEU A 38 -5.05 -26.74 9.98
N ALA A 39 -4.13 -26.73 9.02
CA ALA A 39 -3.35 -27.92 8.66
C ALA A 39 -2.42 -28.37 9.79
N ALA A 40 -1.81 -27.43 10.51
CA ALA A 40 -0.98 -27.71 11.68
C ALA A 40 -1.78 -28.33 12.86
N LEU A 41 -3.02 -27.87 13.06
CA LEU A 41 -3.89 -28.35 14.15
C LEU A 41 -4.48 -29.75 13.85
N VAL A 42 -4.85 -30.05 12.61
CA VAL A 42 -5.43 -31.36 12.23
C VAL A 42 -4.39 -32.48 12.30
N PHE A 43 -3.13 -32.21 11.98
CA PHE A 43 -2.06 -33.23 12.03
C PHE A 43 -1.75 -33.71 13.46
N MET A 44 -2.07 -32.92 14.50
CA MET A 44 -1.89 -33.30 15.91
C MET A 44 -3.01 -34.20 16.47
N GLY A 45 -4.18 -34.29 15.81
CA GLY A 45 -5.31 -35.09 16.29
C GLY A 45 -5.27 -36.58 15.91
N GLY A 46 -4.27 -37.00 15.13
CA GLY A 46 -4.28 -38.27 14.39
C GLY A 46 -3.57 -39.45 15.03
N ARG A 47 -3.71 -39.73 16.34
CA ARG A 47 -3.41 -41.07 16.90
C ARG A 47 -4.37 -41.42 18.03
N LEU A 48 -5.34 -42.29 17.71
CA LEU A 48 -6.33 -42.83 18.63
C LEU A 48 -5.69 -43.75 19.68
N GLY A 49 -5.95 -43.44 20.96
CA GLY A 49 -5.78 -44.33 22.11
C GLY A 49 -6.58 -43.74 23.28
N SER A 50 -7.64 -44.43 23.69
CA SER A 50 -8.64 -43.97 24.66
C SER A 50 -8.07 -43.55 26.02
N LEU A 51 -8.31 -42.29 26.42
CA LEU A 51 -8.12 -41.74 27.77
C LEU A 51 -9.17 -40.64 28.06
N PRO A 52 -9.46 -40.35 29.34
CA PRO A 52 -10.76 -39.89 29.82
C PRO A 52 -11.05 -38.45 29.39
N SER A 53 -12.35 -38.14 29.27
CA SER A 53 -12.94 -36.84 28.87
C SER A 53 -12.03 -35.63 29.14
N VAL A 54 -11.21 -35.30 28.13
CA VAL A 54 -10.50 -34.03 28.08
C VAL A 54 -11.58 -32.97 27.89
N LYS A 55 -11.67 -32.01 28.81
CA LYS A 55 -12.47 -30.80 28.59
C LYS A 55 -12.06 -30.22 27.24
N VAL A 56 -12.99 -30.20 26.30
CA VAL A 56 -12.86 -29.49 25.02
C VAL A 56 -12.33 -28.08 25.34
N GLY A 57 -11.11 -27.79 24.89
CA GLY A 57 -10.30 -26.70 25.43
C GLY A 57 -10.78 -25.32 25.00
N SER A 58 -10.52 -24.32 25.84
CA SER A 58 -10.73 -22.89 25.60
C SER A 58 -10.15 -22.34 24.28
N ASN A 59 -9.26 -23.06 23.60
CA ASN A 59 -8.50 -22.53 22.46
C ASN A 59 -9.34 -22.49 21.16
N ASP A 60 -10.40 -23.31 21.06
CA ASP A 60 -11.30 -23.31 19.91
C ASP A 60 -12.04 -21.97 19.75
N GLU A 61 -12.32 -21.27 20.86
CA GLU A 61 -13.14 -20.05 20.81
C GLU A 61 -12.40 -18.85 20.20
N LEU A 62 -11.11 -18.65 20.53
CA LEU A 62 -10.32 -17.58 19.92
C LEU A 62 -10.16 -17.79 18.41
N VAL A 63 -9.89 -19.04 18.01
CA VAL A 63 -9.74 -19.42 16.60
C VAL A 63 -11.08 -19.30 15.86
N ARG A 64 -12.19 -19.65 16.51
CA ARG A 64 -13.54 -19.45 15.96
C ARG A 64 -13.84 -17.97 15.73
N LEU A 65 -13.63 -17.12 16.74
CA LEU A 65 -13.83 -15.67 16.62
C LEU A 65 -12.94 -15.06 15.55
N TRP A 66 -11.69 -15.55 15.43
CA TRP A 66 -10.78 -15.16 14.36
C TRP A 66 -11.35 -15.51 12.98
N GLY A 67 -11.82 -16.75 12.80
CA GLY A 67 -12.42 -17.21 11.54
C GLY A 67 -13.72 -16.48 11.17
N GLU A 68 -14.47 -16.03 12.18
CA GLU A 68 -15.67 -15.20 12.02
C GLU A 68 -15.36 -13.70 11.84
N GLN A 69 -14.07 -13.31 11.90
CA GLN A 69 -13.62 -11.91 11.88
C GLN A 69 -14.22 -11.03 13.00
N ALA A 70 -14.62 -11.65 14.11
CA ALA A 70 -15.16 -10.98 15.29
C ALA A 70 -14.02 -10.41 16.16
N TYR A 71 -13.22 -9.50 15.60
CA TYR A 71 -11.98 -9.01 16.21
C TYR A 71 -12.18 -8.31 17.56
N GLY A 72 -13.28 -7.58 17.74
CA GLY A 72 -13.62 -6.95 19.02
C GLY A 72 -13.83 -7.97 20.14
N ASP A 73 -14.69 -8.97 19.89
CA ASP A 73 -14.97 -10.06 20.85
C ASP A 73 -13.72 -10.89 21.14
N LEU A 74 -12.89 -11.13 20.11
CA LEU A 74 -11.60 -11.82 20.25
C LEU A 74 -10.68 -11.07 21.20
N VAL A 75 -10.55 -9.75 21.02
CA VAL A 75 -9.74 -8.89 21.88
C VAL A 75 -10.27 -8.90 23.32
N GLU A 76 -11.59 -8.82 23.52
CA GLU A 76 -12.19 -8.88 24.85
C GLU A 76 -11.92 -10.21 25.55
N LEU A 77 -12.10 -11.34 24.85
CA LEU A 77 -11.79 -12.67 25.38
C LEU A 77 -10.30 -12.81 25.70
N SER A 78 -9.44 -12.32 24.81
CA SER A 78 -7.98 -12.34 25.01
C SER A 78 -7.57 -11.51 26.22
N ASN A 79 -8.16 -10.34 26.44
CA ASN A 79 -7.87 -9.50 27.59
C ASN A 79 -8.19 -10.20 28.91
N ARG A 80 -9.37 -10.84 29.02
CA ARG A 80 -9.73 -11.62 30.21
C ARG A 80 -8.75 -12.75 30.49
N ARG A 81 -8.30 -13.48 29.46
CA ARG A 81 -7.30 -14.55 29.62
C ARG A 81 -5.95 -14.03 30.09
N LEU A 82 -5.54 -12.87 29.57
CA LEU A 82 -4.26 -12.25 29.89
C LEU A 82 -4.22 -11.61 31.28
N GLU A 83 -5.36 -11.39 31.94
CA GLU A 83 -5.42 -11.03 33.37
C GLU A 83 -4.90 -12.18 34.24
N ASP A 84 -5.32 -13.42 33.95
CA ASP A 84 -4.89 -14.62 34.67
C ASP A 84 -3.52 -15.15 34.19
N GLN A 85 -3.25 -15.05 32.89
CA GLN A 85 -2.06 -15.59 32.24
C GLN A 85 -1.41 -14.55 31.31
N PRO A 86 -0.65 -13.57 31.83
CA PRO A 86 -0.17 -12.41 31.06
C PRO A 86 0.73 -12.69 29.86
N LEU A 87 1.26 -13.91 29.76
CA LEU A 87 2.16 -14.37 28.70
C LEU A 87 1.56 -15.53 27.88
N GLU A 88 0.25 -15.76 27.97
CA GLU A 88 -0.43 -16.76 27.16
C GLU A 88 -0.30 -16.41 25.67
N TYR A 89 0.39 -17.29 24.94
CA TYR A 89 0.87 -17.00 23.60
C TYR A 89 -0.25 -16.78 22.59
N GLU A 90 -1.30 -17.61 22.60
CA GLU A 90 -2.36 -17.57 21.58
C GLU A 90 -3.22 -16.30 21.75
N SER A 91 -3.55 -15.92 22.99
CA SER A 91 -4.23 -14.65 23.28
C SER A 91 -3.37 -13.46 22.86
N LEU A 92 -2.06 -13.46 23.11
CA LEU A 92 -1.16 -12.39 22.65
C LEU A 92 -1.08 -12.34 21.13
N LEU A 93 -0.91 -13.47 20.47
CA LEU A 93 -0.76 -13.56 19.01
C LEU A 93 -2.03 -13.08 18.30
N LEU A 94 -3.17 -13.71 18.61
CA LEU A 94 -4.43 -13.44 17.91
C LEU A 94 -4.99 -12.06 18.24
N SER A 95 -4.88 -11.58 19.50
CA SER A 95 -5.26 -10.20 19.79
C SER A 95 -4.33 -9.18 19.13
N GLY A 96 -3.03 -9.50 19.02
CA GLY A 96 -2.07 -8.66 18.28
C GLY A 96 -2.43 -8.53 16.81
N PHE A 97 -2.78 -9.64 16.16
CA PHE A 97 -3.28 -9.61 14.79
C PHE A 97 -4.63 -8.88 14.68
N ALA A 98 -5.56 -9.13 15.60
CA ALA A 98 -6.87 -8.47 15.60
C ALA A 98 -6.73 -6.95 15.73
N TYR A 99 -5.87 -6.46 16.62
CA TYR A 99 -5.58 -5.04 16.74
C TYR A 99 -4.99 -4.45 15.44
N PHE A 100 -4.10 -5.18 14.76
CA PHE A 100 -3.58 -4.74 13.46
C PHE A 100 -4.73 -4.58 12.44
N TYR A 101 -5.58 -5.60 12.29
CA TYR A 101 -6.69 -5.56 11.32
C TYR A 101 -7.75 -4.51 11.67
N MET A 102 -8.08 -4.35 12.96
CA MET A 102 -8.98 -3.28 13.40
C MET A 102 -8.39 -1.90 13.12
N GLY A 103 -7.07 -1.73 13.25
CA GLY A 103 -6.41 -0.45 13.04
C GLY A 103 -6.23 -0.05 11.57
N ILE A 104 -6.00 -0.99 10.65
CA ILE A 104 -5.95 -0.67 9.21
C ILE A 104 -7.33 -0.28 8.63
N ASP A 105 -8.42 -0.66 9.31
CA ASP A 105 -9.79 -0.28 8.95
C ASP A 105 -10.17 1.14 9.42
N GLN A 106 -9.36 1.74 10.30
CA GLN A 106 -9.64 3.09 10.83
C GLN A 106 -9.19 4.19 9.88
N ILE A 107 -10.09 5.15 9.65
CA ILE A 107 -9.79 6.40 8.91
C ILE A 107 -9.15 7.45 9.85
N GLU A 108 -9.56 7.46 11.12
CA GLU A 108 -9.05 8.40 12.11
C GLU A 108 -7.65 8.01 12.59
N THR A 109 -6.66 8.84 12.28
CA THR A 109 -5.24 8.56 12.56
C THR A 109 -4.96 8.31 14.04
N GLU A 110 -5.65 9.00 14.95
CA GLU A 110 -5.48 8.81 16.40
C GLU A 110 -5.91 7.40 16.83
N ILE A 111 -7.09 6.96 16.39
CA ILE A 111 -7.62 5.62 16.68
C ILE A 111 -6.74 4.54 16.03
N GLN A 112 -6.33 4.75 14.77
CA GLN A 112 -5.40 3.87 14.09
C GLN A 112 -4.09 3.70 14.87
N HIS A 113 -3.48 4.81 15.32
CA HIS A 113 -2.23 4.77 16.08
C HIS A 113 -2.36 3.97 17.38
N ASP A 114 -3.49 4.11 18.10
CA ASP A 114 -3.75 3.36 19.32
C ASP A 114 -3.85 1.86 19.06
N TYR A 115 -4.54 1.45 17.98
CA TYR A 115 -4.57 0.06 17.57
C TYR A 115 -3.18 -0.47 17.17
N MET A 116 -2.40 0.30 16.42
CA MET A 116 -1.03 -0.07 16.07
C MET A 116 -0.12 -0.18 17.31
N ASN A 117 -0.30 0.67 18.32
CA ASN A 117 0.39 0.58 19.60
C ASN A 117 0.06 -0.74 20.31
N GLN A 118 -1.22 -1.10 20.40
CA GLN A 118 -1.66 -2.35 21.02
C GLN A 118 -1.13 -3.56 20.25
N ALA A 119 -1.24 -3.58 18.93
CA ALA A 119 -0.72 -4.64 18.07
C ALA A 119 0.78 -4.88 18.33
N VAL A 120 1.61 -3.83 18.31
CA VAL A 120 3.05 -3.95 18.61
C VAL A 120 3.29 -4.56 19.99
N VAL A 121 2.60 -4.07 21.03
CA VAL A 121 2.80 -4.58 22.41
C VAL A 121 2.47 -6.06 22.50
N ARG A 122 1.35 -6.49 21.91
CA ARG A 122 0.92 -7.89 21.93
C ARG A 122 1.87 -8.78 21.15
N LEU A 123 2.21 -8.40 19.93
CA LEU A 123 3.05 -9.20 19.03
C LEU A 123 4.50 -9.29 19.52
N ARG A 124 5.07 -8.23 20.09
CA ARG A 124 6.42 -8.31 20.69
C ARG A 124 6.44 -9.24 21.89
N LYS A 125 5.41 -9.22 22.74
CA LYS A 125 5.29 -10.17 23.86
C LYS A 125 5.13 -11.60 23.36
N ALA A 126 4.28 -11.83 22.35
CA ALA A 126 4.12 -13.13 21.71
C ALA A 126 5.45 -13.64 21.13
N LYS A 127 6.23 -12.78 20.46
CA LYS A 127 7.54 -13.12 19.89
C LYS A 127 8.52 -13.66 20.93
N LEU A 128 8.56 -13.05 22.13
CA LEU A 128 9.50 -13.41 23.21
C LEU A 128 9.30 -14.82 23.77
N HIS A 129 8.06 -15.32 23.75
CA HIS A 129 7.68 -16.58 24.38
C HIS A 129 7.00 -17.55 23.41
N GLY A 130 7.08 -17.26 22.11
CA GLY A 130 6.28 -17.89 21.07
C GLY A 130 6.87 -19.15 20.48
N ARG A 131 6.03 -19.87 19.74
CA ARG A 131 6.41 -21.08 19.01
C ARG A 131 7.23 -20.72 17.77
N PRO A 132 8.35 -21.40 17.48
CA PRO A 132 9.18 -21.12 16.31
C PRO A 132 8.42 -21.16 14.97
N GLU A 133 7.41 -22.02 14.88
CA GLU A 133 6.63 -22.29 13.66
C GLU A 133 5.84 -21.09 13.14
N MET A 134 5.44 -20.16 14.02
CA MET A 134 4.61 -18.99 13.67
C MET A 134 5.41 -17.69 13.73
N GLN A 135 6.75 -17.78 13.89
CA GLN A 135 7.59 -16.59 14.05
C GLN A 135 7.60 -15.75 12.77
N SER A 136 7.63 -16.40 11.61
CA SER A 136 7.68 -15.73 10.31
C SER A 136 6.38 -14.96 10.01
N GLU A 137 5.23 -15.56 10.27
CA GLU A 137 3.89 -14.95 10.18
C GLU A 137 3.72 -13.79 11.16
N LEU A 138 4.17 -13.99 12.41
CA LEU A 138 4.15 -12.94 13.43
C LEU A 138 5.00 -11.75 12.98
N GLN A 139 6.22 -12.01 12.50
CA GLN A 139 7.13 -10.99 12.00
C GLN A 139 6.53 -10.23 10.81
N TYR A 140 5.84 -10.91 9.90
CA TYR A 140 5.13 -10.26 8.81
C TYR A 140 4.10 -9.24 9.32
N ILE A 141 3.22 -9.64 10.24
CA ILE A 141 2.20 -8.73 10.78
C ILE A 141 2.85 -7.62 11.62
N LEU A 142 3.90 -7.92 12.38
CA LEU A 142 4.60 -6.92 13.18
C LEU A 142 5.31 -5.89 12.28
N GLY A 143 5.92 -6.32 11.17
CA GLY A 143 6.54 -5.43 10.18
C GLY A 143 5.52 -4.52 9.50
N LYS A 144 4.38 -5.07 9.07
CA LYS A 144 3.25 -4.26 8.57
C LYS A 144 2.71 -3.29 9.62
N THR A 145 2.61 -3.73 10.88
CA THR A 145 2.18 -2.88 11.99
C THR A 145 3.13 -1.68 12.11
N TYR A 146 4.45 -1.90 12.08
CA TYR A 146 5.42 -0.80 12.13
C TYR A 146 5.33 0.13 10.91
N PHE A 147 5.15 -0.41 9.71
CA PHE A 147 4.94 0.42 8.52
C PHE A 147 3.75 1.38 8.65
N HIS A 148 2.63 0.88 9.20
CA HIS A 148 1.40 1.65 9.45
C HIS A 148 1.49 2.59 10.66
N LYS A 149 2.46 2.41 11.56
CA LYS A 149 2.77 3.42 12.61
C LYS A 149 3.41 4.68 12.04
N GLY A 150 3.90 4.62 10.80
CA GLY A 150 4.42 5.75 10.07
C GLY A 150 5.94 5.77 9.92
N VAL A 151 6.40 6.82 9.24
CA VAL A 151 7.74 6.94 8.64
C VAL A 151 8.91 6.81 9.64
N TYR A 152 8.68 7.05 10.93
CA TYR A 152 9.71 6.93 11.96
C TYR A 152 10.03 5.48 12.35
N TYR A 153 9.28 4.51 11.83
CA TYR A 153 9.43 3.09 12.13
C TYR A 153 9.74 2.24 10.89
N ASP A 154 10.11 2.87 9.76
CA ASP A 154 10.39 2.14 8.53
C ASP A 154 11.60 1.19 8.68
N ASP A 155 12.56 1.50 9.54
CA ASP A 155 13.68 0.60 9.89
C ASP A 155 13.19 -0.71 10.52
N LEU A 156 12.28 -0.62 11.50
CA LEU A 156 11.66 -1.78 12.12
C LEU A 156 10.75 -2.51 11.14
N ALA A 157 10.01 -1.78 10.30
CA ALA A 157 9.20 -2.41 9.26
C ALA A 157 10.07 -3.29 8.34
N ILE A 158 11.20 -2.75 7.86
CA ILE A 158 12.17 -3.49 7.04
C ILE A 158 12.75 -4.69 7.79
N GLU A 159 13.20 -4.50 9.04
CA GLU A 159 13.76 -5.57 9.86
C GLU A 159 12.79 -6.76 9.97
N TYR A 160 11.55 -6.50 10.36
CA TYR A 160 10.57 -7.55 10.60
C TYR A 160 10.04 -8.18 9.31
N LEU A 161 9.83 -7.41 8.24
CA LEU A 161 9.40 -7.96 6.95
C LEU A 161 10.50 -8.82 6.30
N SER A 162 11.77 -8.40 6.42
CA SER A 162 12.91 -9.18 5.93
C SER A 162 13.07 -10.48 6.72
N ALA A 163 12.98 -10.41 8.05
CA ALA A 163 13.06 -11.60 8.89
C ALA A 163 11.92 -12.60 8.60
N SER A 164 10.73 -12.12 8.23
CA SER A 164 9.62 -12.96 7.79
C SER A 164 9.95 -13.74 6.51
N LEU A 165 10.54 -13.07 5.51
CA LEU A 165 11.00 -13.71 4.27
C LEU A 165 12.12 -14.73 4.53
N ASP A 166 13.10 -14.38 5.36
CA ASP A 166 14.20 -15.27 5.74
C ASP A 166 13.70 -16.52 6.47
N GLY A 167 12.61 -16.36 7.24
CA GLY A 167 11.89 -17.44 7.90
C GLY A 167 10.94 -18.23 6.98
N GLY A 168 10.94 -17.96 5.68
CA GLY A 168 10.19 -18.69 4.66
C GLY A 168 8.71 -18.30 4.52
N TYR A 169 8.24 -17.25 5.20
CA TYR A 169 6.89 -16.74 5.02
C TYR A 169 6.88 -15.59 4.01
N GLN A 170 6.24 -15.81 2.86
CA GLN A 170 6.12 -14.83 1.79
C GLN A 170 4.66 -14.58 1.46
N SER A 171 4.12 -13.46 1.94
CA SER A 171 2.84 -12.93 1.47
C SER A 171 3.07 -12.16 0.16
N THR A 172 2.03 -12.07 -0.68
CA THR A 172 2.08 -11.41 -2.00
C THR A 172 2.44 -9.93 -1.90
N ASP A 173 2.09 -9.28 -0.79
CA ASP A 173 2.32 -7.86 -0.50
C ASP A 173 3.60 -7.59 0.31
N THR A 174 4.35 -8.62 0.75
CA THR A 174 5.54 -8.42 1.60
C THR A 174 6.60 -7.57 0.88
N HIS A 175 6.86 -7.84 -0.40
CA HIS A 175 7.81 -7.05 -1.18
C HIS A 175 7.33 -5.63 -1.47
N GLU A 176 6.03 -5.42 -1.63
CA GLU A 176 5.47 -4.07 -1.77
C GLU A 176 5.74 -3.23 -0.51
N TYR A 177 5.46 -3.77 0.68
CA TYR A 177 5.73 -3.05 1.93
C TYR A 177 7.22 -2.76 2.14
N LEU A 178 8.10 -3.71 1.81
CA LEU A 178 9.55 -3.50 1.87
C LEU A 178 9.97 -2.38 0.93
N ALA A 179 9.52 -2.42 -0.33
CA ALA A 179 9.81 -1.38 -1.31
C ALA A 179 9.39 0.02 -0.83
N LEU A 180 8.16 0.15 -0.33
CA LEU A 180 7.65 1.42 0.17
C LEU A 180 8.43 1.93 1.40
N ALA A 181 8.81 1.03 2.30
CA ALA A 181 9.62 1.38 3.48
C ALA A 181 11.03 1.85 3.07
N HIS A 182 11.70 1.14 2.15
CA HIS A 182 12.99 1.57 1.61
C HIS A 182 12.89 2.90 0.86
N ALA A 183 11.84 3.11 0.06
CA ALA A 183 11.62 4.35 -0.67
C ALA A 183 11.45 5.56 0.27
N ARG A 184 10.69 5.42 1.37
CA ARG A 184 10.54 6.47 2.41
C ARG A 184 11.86 6.83 3.08
N ARG A 185 12.80 5.88 3.12
CA ARG A 185 14.16 6.07 3.64
C ARG A 185 15.16 6.52 2.58
N HIS A 186 14.72 6.80 1.36
CA HIS A 186 15.57 7.15 0.21
C HIS A 186 16.56 6.03 -0.20
N GLU A 187 16.28 4.79 0.21
CA GLU A 187 17.05 3.59 -0.14
C GLU A 187 16.52 3.04 -1.48
N TYR A 188 16.62 3.85 -2.54
CA TYR A 188 15.90 3.61 -3.79
C TYR A 188 16.33 2.34 -4.54
N GLU A 189 17.59 1.93 -4.43
CA GLU A 189 18.06 0.68 -5.06
C GLU A 189 17.42 -0.57 -4.44
N GLU A 190 17.32 -0.62 -3.11
CA GLU A 190 16.61 -1.70 -2.41
C GLU A 190 15.10 -1.65 -2.72
N SER A 191 14.54 -0.44 -2.85
CA SER A 191 13.15 -0.27 -3.29
C SER A 191 12.91 -0.84 -4.69
N VAL A 192 13.80 -0.57 -5.66
CA VAL A 192 13.70 -1.15 -7.02
C VAL A 192 13.74 -2.67 -6.95
N TYR A 193 14.68 -3.26 -6.21
CA TYR A 193 14.77 -4.71 -6.04
C TYR A 193 13.46 -5.32 -5.53
N HIS A 194 12.85 -4.71 -4.51
CA HIS A 194 11.60 -5.21 -3.96
C HIS A 194 10.39 -4.94 -4.87
N LEU A 195 10.33 -3.80 -5.57
CA LEU A 195 9.27 -3.52 -6.55
C LEU A 195 9.30 -4.50 -7.72
N GLU A 196 10.50 -4.89 -8.19
CA GLU A 196 10.65 -5.91 -9.24
C GLU A 196 10.03 -7.25 -8.81
N ARG A 197 10.27 -7.69 -7.57
CA ARG A 197 9.62 -8.89 -7.04
C ARG A 197 8.12 -8.71 -6.82
N ALA A 198 7.68 -7.52 -6.42
CA ALA A 198 6.25 -7.24 -6.23
C ALA A 198 5.48 -7.33 -7.56
N VAL A 199 6.00 -6.74 -8.64
CA VAL A 199 5.35 -6.83 -9.97
C VAL A 199 5.39 -8.24 -10.56
N GLU A 200 6.39 -9.07 -10.23
CA GLU A 200 6.43 -10.48 -10.63
C GLU A 200 5.33 -11.30 -9.94
N LEU A 201 5.03 -11.01 -8.67
CA LEU A 201 4.05 -11.75 -7.86
C LEU A 201 2.61 -11.32 -8.13
N ASN A 202 2.37 -10.02 -8.24
CA ASN A 202 1.04 -9.45 -8.46
C ASN A 202 1.14 -8.22 -9.36
N PRO A 203 1.20 -8.38 -10.69
CA PRO A 203 1.29 -7.26 -11.62
C PRO A 203 0.10 -6.31 -11.48
N ASP A 204 0.37 -5.03 -11.25
CA ASP A 204 -0.62 -3.99 -11.00
C ASP A 204 -0.11 -2.64 -11.57
N ASP A 205 -1.02 -1.77 -11.99
CA ASP A 205 -0.68 -0.51 -12.64
C ASP A 205 0.06 0.47 -11.71
N LEU A 206 -0.36 0.57 -10.45
CA LEU A 206 0.29 1.37 -9.43
C LEU A 206 1.68 0.82 -9.08
N LEU A 207 1.86 -0.50 -9.03
CA LEU A 207 3.18 -1.11 -8.83
C LEU A 207 4.13 -0.81 -10.00
N TYR A 208 3.67 -0.93 -11.25
CA TYR A 208 4.48 -0.55 -12.41
C TYR A 208 4.81 0.95 -12.42
N TYR A 209 3.84 1.81 -12.10
CA TYR A 209 4.07 3.25 -11.98
C TYR A 209 5.11 3.57 -10.91
N THR A 210 4.99 2.94 -9.74
CA THR A 210 5.90 3.16 -8.59
C THR A 210 7.31 2.65 -8.91
N LEU A 211 7.42 1.51 -9.61
CA LEU A 211 8.70 0.99 -10.11
C LEU A 211 9.34 1.95 -11.12
N GLY A 212 8.55 2.50 -12.05
CA GLY A 212 9.02 3.50 -13.00
C GLY A 212 9.55 4.76 -12.31
N ALA A 213 8.78 5.32 -11.38
CA ALA A 213 9.17 6.50 -10.63
C ALA A 213 10.42 6.25 -9.77
N THR A 214 10.54 5.09 -9.14
CA THR A 214 11.72 4.73 -8.33
C THR A 214 12.95 4.52 -9.21
N ARG A 215 12.79 3.90 -10.40
CA ARG A 215 13.87 3.77 -11.39
C ARG A 215 14.39 5.12 -11.90
N MET A 216 13.53 6.14 -12.02
CA MET A 216 13.98 7.51 -12.30
C MET A 216 14.87 8.06 -11.19
N GLN A 217 14.55 7.80 -9.91
CA GLN A 217 15.37 8.27 -8.78
C GLN A 217 16.79 7.68 -8.78
N VAL A 218 16.97 6.46 -9.30
CA VAL A 218 18.28 5.81 -9.45
C VAL A 218 18.90 6.01 -10.84
N GLY A 219 18.31 6.85 -11.70
CA GLY A 219 18.82 7.17 -13.04
C GLY A 219 18.66 6.07 -14.09
N ARG A 220 17.88 5.02 -13.82
CA ARG A 220 17.59 3.91 -14.75
C ARG A 220 16.48 4.28 -15.73
N ASN A 221 16.69 5.32 -16.51
CA ASN A 221 15.66 5.96 -17.34
C ASN A 221 15.04 5.01 -18.38
N GLU A 222 15.83 4.17 -19.05
CA GLU A 222 15.30 3.19 -20.02
C GLU A 222 14.39 2.15 -19.35
N GLU A 223 14.77 1.66 -18.17
CA GLU A 223 13.96 0.73 -17.40
C GLU A 223 12.69 1.41 -16.86
N ALA A 224 12.78 2.68 -16.48
CA ALA A 224 11.64 3.49 -16.06
C ALA A 224 10.63 3.66 -17.19
N GLN A 225 11.08 3.96 -18.43
CA GLN A 225 10.19 4.01 -19.59
C GLN A 225 9.46 2.69 -19.81
N ARG A 226 10.14 1.54 -19.69
CA ARG A 226 9.49 0.22 -19.78
C ARG A 226 8.41 0.05 -18.71
N SER A 227 8.71 0.42 -17.46
CA SER A 227 7.75 0.38 -16.36
C SER A 227 6.52 1.26 -16.61
N PHE A 228 6.69 2.50 -17.07
CA PHE A 228 5.55 3.37 -17.37
C PHE A 228 4.72 2.89 -18.56
N ARG A 229 5.35 2.30 -19.58
CA ARG A 229 4.60 1.64 -20.68
C ARG A 229 3.73 0.50 -20.16
N GLU A 230 4.26 -0.33 -19.25
CA GLU A 230 3.48 -1.38 -18.61
C GLU A 230 2.34 -0.80 -17.75
N ALA A 231 2.60 0.23 -16.94
CA ALA A 231 1.56 0.91 -16.17
C ALA A 231 0.42 1.43 -17.07
N VAL A 232 0.73 2.06 -18.20
CA VAL A 232 -0.27 2.52 -19.18
C VAL A 232 -1.05 1.34 -19.78
N ARG A 233 -0.37 0.22 -20.09
CA ARG A 233 -0.95 -0.96 -20.73
C ARG A 233 -1.93 -1.69 -19.81
N VAL A 234 -1.61 -1.81 -18.52
CA VAL A 234 -2.41 -2.57 -17.55
C VAL A 234 -3.47 -1.71 -16.85
N SER A 235 -3.30 -0.39 -16.84
CA SER A 235 -4.20 0.50 -16.12
C SER A 235 -5.60 0.55 -16.72
N SER A 236 -6.59 0.43 -15.84
CA SER A 236 -7.99 0.82 -16.10
C SER A 236 -8.35 2.17 -15.44
N ASP A 237 -7.46 2.74 -14.64
CA ASP A 237 -7.63 4.03 -13.99
C ASP A 237 -7.12 5.16 -14.91
N GLU A 238 -8.04 5.99 -15.40
CA GLU A 238 -7.74 7.07 -16.34
C GLU A 238 -6.76 8.09 -15.77
N TYR A 239 -6.81 8.36 -14.47
CA TYR A 239 -5.93 9.32 -13.82
C TYR A 239 -4.50 8.77 -13.75
N LEU A 240 -4.33 7.54 -13.29
CA LEU A 240 -3.02 6.89 -13.21
C LEU A 240 -2.42 6.69 -14.62
N GLN A 241 -3.25 6.33 -15.61
CA GLN A 241 -2.80 6.23 -17.00
C GLN A 241 -2.27 7.58 -17.51
N GLN A 242 -2.97 8.69 -17.25
CA GLN A 242 -2.49 10.03 -17.60
C GLN A 242 -1.16 10.36 -16.93
N GLN A 243 -1.03 10.10 -15.63
CA GLN A 243 0.21 10.33 -14.88
C GLN A 243 1.38 9.51 -15.45
N ALA A 244 1.15 8.23 -15.76
CA ALA A 244 2.14 7.37 -16.38
C ALA A 244 2.56 7.86 -17.78
N ARG A 245 1.63 8.35 -18.60
CA ARG A 245 1.92 8.96 -19.92
C ARG A 245 2.76 10.23 -19.79
N ILE A 246 2.46 11.09 -18.82
CA ILE A 246 3.25 12.31 -18.54
C ILE A 246 4.70 11.93 -18.23
N ARG A 247 4.91 11.03 -17.26
CA ARG A 247 6.25 10.56 -16.88
C ARG A 247 6.99 9.87 -18.03
N LEU A 248 6.28 9.07 -18.84
CA LEU A 248 6.84 8.45 -20.03
C LEU A 248 7.27 9.52 -21.06
N GLY A 249 6.43 10.52 -21.32
CA GLY A 249 6.72 11.62 -22.24
C GLY A 249 7.91 12.47 -21.80
N GLU A 250 8.02 12.77 -20.50
CA GLU A 250 9.21 13.43 -19.93
C GLU A 250 10.50 12.65 -20.20
N LEU A 251 10.49 11.33 -19.95
CA LEU A 251 11.64 10.47 -20.19
C LEU A 251 11.99 10.32 -21.68
N LEU A 252 10.99 10.22 -22.56
CA LEU A 252 11.18 10.18 -24.00
C LEU A 252 11.77 11.50 -24.52
N HIS A 253 11.26 12.64 -24.04
CA HIS A 253 11.81 13.96 -24.32
C HIS A 253 13.29 14.04 -23.91
N MET A 254 13.64 13.61 -22.69
CA MET A 254 15.03 13.57 -22.22
C MET A 254 15.93 12.66 -23.06
N SER A 255 15.36 11.60 -23.66
CA SER A 255 16.09 10.64 -24.50
C SER A 255 16.21 11.10 -25.96
N GLY A 256 15.52 12.18 -26.35
CA GLY A 256 15.48 12.70 -27.71
C GLY A 256 14.39 12.06 -28.59
N ASP A 257 13.57 11.16 -28.05
CA ASP A 257 12.48 10.47 -28.74
C ASP A 257 11.23 11.35 -28.86
N TYR A 258 11.41 12.52 -29.47
CA TYR A 258 10.43 13.60 -29.45
C TYR A 258 9.10 13.25 -30.12
N ASP A 259 9.09 12.34 -31.10
CA ASP A 259 7.86 11.93 -31.80
C ASP A 259 6.94 11.12 -30.87
N GLU A 260 7.51 10.12 -30.18
CA GLU A 260 6.76 9.31 -29.21
C GLU A 260 6.36 10.16 -28.00
N ALA A 261 7.24 11.06 -27.55
CA ALA A 261 6.95 11.99 -26.45
C ALA A 261 5.73 12.89 -26.77
N GLU A 262 5.70 13.47 -27.97
CA GLU A 262 4.58 14.30 -28.43
C GLU A 262 3.29 13.49 -28.55
N GLU A 263 3.36 12.25 -29.05
CA GLU A 263 2.22 11.34 -29.12
C GLU A 263 1.63 11.07 -27.73
N GLN A 264 2.47 10.74 -26.73
CA GLN A 264 2.00 10.51 -25.36
C GLN A 264 1.27 11.73 -24.80
N MET A 265 1.79 12.94 -25.02
CA MET A 265 1.15 14.13 -24.49
C MET A 265 -0.14 14.47 -25.23
N ARG A 266 -0.21 14.23 -26.54
CA ARG A 266 -1.45 14.38 -27.32
C ARG A 266 -2.55 13.44 -26.83
N LEU A 267 -2.21 12.19 -26.48
CA LEU A 267 -3.15 11.26 -25.86
C LEU A 267 -3.65 11.78 -24.51
N VAL A 268 -2.76 12.31 -23.67
CA VAL A 268 -3.17 12.95 -22.40
C VAL A 268 -4.13 14.12 -22.64
N LEU A 269 -3.84 14.99 -23.61
CA LEU A 269 -4.67 16.15 -23.93
C LEU A 269 -5.98 15.79 -24.64
N GLN A 270 -6.05 14.64 -25.31
CA GLN A 270 -7.29 14.12 -25.88
C GLN A 270 -8.29 13.76 -24.79
N ASP A 271 -7.82 13.10 -23.73
CA ASP A 271 -8.65 12.67 -22.60
C ASP A 271 -8.87 13.80 -21.59
N ASN A 272 -7.84 14.61 -21.36
CA ASN A 272 -7.85 15.74 -20.45
C ASN A 272 -7.23 16.99 -21.10
N PRO A 273 -8.05 17.78 -21.82
CA PRO A 273 -7.61 19.04 -22.44
C PRO A 273 -7.19 20.14 -21.46
N LYS A 274 -7.29 19.90 -20.14
CA LYS A 274 -6.90 20.82 -19.07
C LYS A 274 -5.70 20.30 -18.26
N SER A 275 -4.91 19.38 -18.82
CA SER A 275 -3.66 18.97 -18.20
C SER A 275 -2.59 20.03 -18.44
N ALA A 276 -2.28 20.82 -17.41
CA ALA A 276 -1.23 21.84 -17.47
C ALA A 276 0.15 21.21 -17.69
N ASP A 277 0.44 20.10 -17.00
CA ASP A 277 1.67 19.33 -17.15
C ASP A 277 1.89 18.84 -18.59
N ALA A 278 0.83 18.33 -19.24
CA ALA A 278 0.95 17.87 -20.62
C ALA A 278 1.27 19.03 -21.57
N HIS A 279 0.57 20.17 -21.45
CA HIS A 279 0.90 21.38 -22.21
C HIS A 279 2.35 21.83 -21.94
N PHE A 280 2.80 21.81 -20.67
CA PHE A 280 4.18 22.15 -20.34
C PHE A 280 5.19 21.24 -21.06
N VAL A 281 5.00 19.92 -20.99
CA VAL A 281 5.88 18.94 -21.64
C VAL A 281 5.85 19.05 -23.17
N LEU A 282 4.70 19.30 -23.82
CA LEU A 282 4.67 19.62 -25.26
C LEU A 282 5.51 20.87 -25.57
N GLY A 283 5.44 21.89 -24.72
CA GLY A 283 6.24 23.10 -24.86
C GLY A 283 7.74 22.80 -24.85
N GLU A 284 8.19 21.96 -23.91
CA GLU A 284 9.58 21.49 -23.84
C GLU A 284 9.99 20.73 -25.12
N ILE A 285 9.14 19.82 -25.60
CA ILE A 285 9.38 19.04 -26.82
C ILE A 285 9.51 19.95 -28.05
N TYR A 286 8.63 20.94 -28.21
CA TYR A 286 8.71 21.88 -29.33
C TYR A 286 9.93 22.81 -29.22
N SER A 287 10.29 23.22 -28.01
CA SER A 287 11.48 24.02 -27.75
C SER A 287 12.75 23.25 -28.16
N ALA A 288 12.86 21.98 -27.75
CA ALA A 288 13.98 21.10 -28.12
C ALA A 288 14.09 20.87 -29.64
N ARG A 289 12.96 20.90 -30.36
CA ARG A 289 12.89 20.84 -31.84
C ARG A 289 13.16 22.18 -32.53
N GLY A 290 13.37 23.27 -31.78
CA GLY A 290 13.59 24.61 -32.32
C GLY A 290 12.32 25.36 -32.74
N ASP A 291 11.12 24.80 -32.48
CA ASP A 291 9.84 25.45 -32.78
C ASP A 291 9.39 26.32 -31.61
N ARG A 292 10.02 27.50 -31.50
CA ARG A 292 9.78 28.44 -30.40
C ARG A 292 8.36 28.98 -30.35
N GLU A 293 7.68 29.09 -31.50
CA GLU A 293 6.31 29.62 -31.57
C GLU A 293 5.34 28.63 -30.94
N ARG A 294 5.42 27.34 -31.31
CA ARG A 294 4.60 26.30 -30.67
C ARG A 294 4.98 26.10 -29.21
N ALA A 295 6.26 26.13 -28.86
CA ALA A 295 6.70 26.03 -27.46
C ALA A 295 6.05 27.10 -26.57
N ARG A 296 6.14 28.38 -26.99
CA ARG A 296 5.52 29.50 -26.27
C ARG A 296 3.99 29.40 -26.20
N TYR A 297 3.34 28.88 -27.24
CA TYR A 297 1.90 28.65 -27.21
C TYR A 297 1.53 27.63 -26.11
N GLU A 298 2.20 26.48 -26.09
CA GLU A 298 1.88 25.42 -25.12
C GLU A 298 2.19 25.83 -23.67
N TRP A 299 3.33 26.48 -23.42
CA TRP A 299 3.62 27.00 -22.07
C TRP A 299 2.60 28.07 -21.63
N ARG A 300 2.06 28.88 -22.55
CA ARG A 300 0.98 29.82 -22.22
C ARG A 300 -0.31 29.11 -21.86
N GLU A 301 -0.65 28.02 -22.54
CA GLU A 301 -1.82 27.21 -22.19
C GLU A 301 -1.64 26.56 -20.81
N ALA A 302 -0.45 26.02 -20.50
CA ALA A 302 -0.12 25.51 -19.17
C ALA A 302 -0.35 26.58 -18.08
N VAL A 303 0.17 27.80 -18.27
CA VAL A 303 -0.04 28.93 -17.34
C VAL A 303 -1.49 29.42 -17.31
N ARG A 304 -2.22 29.35 -18.42
CA ARG A 304 -3.64 29.72 -18.47
C ARG A 304 -4.49 28.76 -17.63
N ILE A 305 -4.16 27.46 -17.66
CA ILE A 305 -4.83 26.41 -16.89
C ILE A 305 -4.41 26.50 -15.42
N GLU A 306 -3.11 26.58 -15.16
CA GLU A 306 -2.53 26.71 -13.83
C GLU A 306 -1.63 27.95 -13.75
N PRO A 307 -2.16 29.10 -13.29
CA PRO A 307 -1.41 30.36 -13.22
C PRO A 307 -0.17 30.36 -12.33
N ARG A 308 0.04 29.31 -11.53
CA ARG A 308 1.19 29.13 -10.63
C ARG A 308 2.12 28.01 -11.06
N HIS A 309 1.98 27.47 -12.28
CA HIS A 309 2.88 26.46 -12.81
C HIS A 309 4.28 27.04 -12.97
N VAL A 310 5.18 26.69 -12.05
CA VAL A 310 6.50 27.32 -11.90
C VAL A 310 7.36 27.10 -13.14
N ASP A 311 7.43 25.87 -13.63
CA ASP A 311 8.32 25.52 -14.74
C ASP A 311 7.88 26.16 -16.08
N ALA A 312 6.57 26.21 -16.34
CA ALA A 312 6.02 26.88 -17.52
C ALA A 312 6.24 28.41 -17.48
N LEU A 313 6.08 29.05 -16.30
CA LEU A 313 6.39 30.47 -16.12
C LEU A 313 7.87 30.77 -16.37
N GLN A 314 8.76 29.93 -15.85
CA GLN A 314 10.21 30.06 -16.06
C GLN A 314 10.57 29.88 -17.54
N SER A 315 9.96 28.90 -18.22
CA SER A 315 10.23 28.62 -19.63
C SER A 315 9.79 29.75 -20.55
N LEU A 316 8.68 30.44 -20.23
CA LEU A 316 8.22 31.64 -20.94
C LEU A 316 9.09 32.89 -20.71
N GLN A 317 9.82 32.96 -19.60
CA GLN A 317 10.73 34.06 -19.30
C GLN A 317 12.08 33.90 -20.02
N ASN A 318 12.55 32.65 -20.18
CA ASN A 318 13.88 32.32 -20.68
C ASN A 318 13.96 32.18 -22.22
N ASN A 319 12.84 31.97 -22.88
CA ASN A 319 12.69 31.86 -24.34
C ASN A 319 11.78 32.97 -24.84
#